data_AF-G6AVD3-F1
#
_entry.id   AF-G6AVD3-F1
#
_cell.length_a   1.000
_cell.length_b   1.000
_cell.length_c   1.000
_cell.angle_alpha   90.00
_cell.angle_beta   90.00
_cell.angle_gamma   90.00
#
_symmetry.space_group_name_H-M   'P 1'
#
loop_
_entity.id
_entity.type
_entity.pdbx_description
1 polymer ?
#
loop_
_entity_poly.entity_id
_entity_poly.type
_entity_poly.pdbx_seq_one_letter_code
_entity_poly.pdbx_strand_id
1 'polypeptide(L)'
;MKENIHNQEGAIIRTLHSSNVAYARIYCEEQRMRIKQLIQHNFLPHHTSVGVGKSTRKHWNVEKYQGKYGVGFKMITTSPYSSNFNHLTYFIKEAV
;
A
#
# COMPACT_ATOMS: atom_id res chain seq x y z
N MET A 1 -0.75 -4.06 21.09
CA MET A 1 0.31 -3.08 20.77
C MET A 1 -0.11 -2.33 19.52
N LYS A 2 -0.13 -0.98 19.54
CA LYS A 2 -0.34 -0.18 18.32
C LYS A 2 0.94 -0.33 17.49
N GLU A 3 0.90 -1.15 16.44
CA GLU A 3 2.07 -1.36 15.61
C GLU A 3 2.50 -0.04 14.97
N ASN A 4 3.81 0.26 15.00
CA ASN A 4 4.34 1.50 14.48
C ASN A 4 4.21 1.54 12.95
N ILE A 5 3.21 2.26 12.43
CA ILE A 5 2.95 2.41 10.99
C ILE A 5 4.09 3.10 10.24
N HIS A 6 4.94 3.86 10.94
CA HIS A 6 6.11 4.51 10.36
C HIS A 6 7.25 3.51 10.15
N ASN A 7 7.24 2.39 10.88
CA ASN A 7 8.23 1.34 10.71
C ASN A 7 7.65 0.12 9.95
N GLN A 8 7.88 0.12 8.63
CA GLN A 8 7.46 -0.92 7.69
C GLN A 8 8.58 -1.95 7.49
N GLU A 9 9.04 -2.59 8.58
CA GLU A 9 10.11 -3.60 8.57
C GLU A 9 9.61 -5.02 8.24
N GLY A 10 8.32 -5.29 8.44
CA GLY A 10 7.73 -6.60 8.18
C GLY A 10 7.59 -6.95 6.69
N ALA A 11 7.01 -8.11 6.41
CA ALA A 11 6.68 -8.57 5.05
C ALA A 11 5.29 -8.11 4.57
N ILE A 12 4.54 -7.37 5.39
CA ILE A 12 3.19 -6.87 5.13
C ILE A 12 3.21 -5.35 5.27
N ILE A 13 2.49 -4.66 4.39
CA ILE A 13 2.27 -3.22 4.51
C ILE A 13 1.27 -3.01 5.65
N ARG A 14 1.73 -2.42 6.75
CA ARG A 14 0.86 -2.05 7.87
C ARG A 14 0.07 -0.81 7.52
N THR A 15 -1.24 -0.85 7.71
CA THR A 15 -2.15 0.25 7.39
C THR A 15 -2.85 0.79 8.64
N LEU A 16 -3.24 2.06 8.61
CA LEU A 16 -4.01 2.72 9.67
C LEU A 16 -5.35 2.01 9.96
N HIS A 17 -6.03 1.55 8.91
CA HIS A 17 -7.28 0.81 8.97
C HIS A 17 -7.07 -0.58 8.38
N SER A 18 -6.46 -1.46 9.17
CA SER A 18 -6.25 -2.86 8.80
C SER A 18 -7.58 -3.62 8.68
N SER A 19 -7.63 -4.57 7.76
CA SER A 19 -8.77 -5.45 7.54
C SER A 19 -8.29 -6.89 7.45
N ASN A 20 -9.08 -7.82 7.98
CA ASN A 20 -8.81 -9.26 7.86
C ASN A 20 -9.08 -9.78 6.44
N VAL A 21 -9.71 -8.96 5.59
CA VAL A 21 -10.10 -9.35 4.22
C VAL A 21 -8.96 -9.16 3.22
N ALA A 22 -8.12 -8.14 3.41
CA ALA A 22 -7.10 -7.77 2.43
C ALA A 22 -5.84 -7.24 3.11
N TYR A 23 -4.68 -7.77 2.69
CA TYR A 23 -3.37 -7.28 3.12
C TYR A 23 -2.36 -7.38 1.99
N ALA A 24 -1.59 -6.31 1.78
CA ALA A 24 -0.55 -6.26 0.75
C ALA A 24 0.79 -6.70 1.34
N ARG A 25 1.54 -7.51 0.58
CA ARG A 25 2.90 -7.91 0.96
C ARG A 25 3.93 -6.94 0.39
N ILE A 26 5.06 -6.86 1.08
CA ILE A 26 6.28 -6.19 0.61
C ILE A 26 7.16 -7.28 -0.01
N TYR A 27 7.37 -7.21 -1.32
CA TYR A 27 8.05 -8.26 -2.09
C TYR A 27 9.54 -8.01 -2.29
N CYS A 28 9.99 -6.75 -2.28
CA CYS A 28 11.39 -6.40 -2.48
C CYS A 28 11.79 -5.10 -1.77
N GLU A 29 13.10 -4.87 -1.66
CA GLU A 29 13.63 -3.68 -0.97
C GLU A 29 13.33 -2.37 -1.71
N GLU A 30 13.27 -2.39 -3.05
CA GLU A 30 12.86 -1.23 -3.85
C GLU A 30 11.43 -0.78 -3.46
N GLN A 31 10.51 -1.74 -3.32
CA GLN A 31 9.14 -1.47 -2.86
C GLN A 31 9.15 -0.88 -1.44
N ARG A 32 9.95 -1.46 -0.53
CA ARG A 32 10.07 -0.99 0.86
C ARG A 32 10.57 0.45 0.93
N MET A 33 11.61 0.77 0.17
CA MET A 33 12.17 2.13 0.11
C MET A 33 11.14 3.13 -0.41
N ARG A 34 10.34 2.75 -1.41
CA ARG A 34 9.26 3.59 -1.92
C ARG A 34 8.17 3.84 -0.88
N ILE A 35 7.79 2.81 -0.09
CA ILE A 35 6.84 2.94 1.02
C ILE A 35 7.38 3.92 2.08
N LYS A 36 8.64 3.73 2.49
CA LYS A 36 9.30 4.61 3.48
C LYS A 36 9.33 6.07 3.00
N GLN A 37 9.64 6.30 1.72
CA GLN A 37 9.64 7.63 1.12
C GLN A 37 8.24 8.28 1.16
N LEU A 38 7.18 7.52 0.87
CA LEU A 38 5.80 8.03 0.96
C LEU A 38 5.46 8.46 2.39
N ILE A 39 5.80 7.63 3.37
CA ILE A 39 5.59 7.92 4.78
C ILE A 39 6.37 9.17 5.22
N GLN A 40 7.63 9.32 4.80
CA GLN A 40 8.45 10.51 5.08
C GLN A 40 7.83 11.80 4.53
N HIS A 41 7.05 11.71 3.46
CA HIS A 41 6.30 12.84 2.89
C HIS A 41 4.85 12.94 3.40
N ASN A 42 4.54 12.35 4.56
CA ASN A 42 3.22 12.35 5.20
C ASN A 42 2.09 11.72 4.35
N PHE A 43 2.43 10.78 3.47
CA PHE A 43 1.45 9.91 2.83
C PHE A 43 1.41 8.59 3.58
N LEU A 44 0.45 8.45 4.49
CA LEU A 44 0.37 7.29 5.37
C LEU A 44 -0.45 6.16 4.71
N PRO A 45 -0.04 4.89 4.89
CA PRO A 45 -0.79 3.74 4.40
C PRO A 45 -2.13 3.66 5.13
N HIS A 46 -3.21 4.03 4.46
CA HIS A 46 -4.53 4.18 5.07
C HIS A 46 -5.26 2.83 5.18
N HIS A 47 -5.42 2.11 4.08
CA HIS A 47 -6.06 0.78 4.04
C HIS A 47 -5.65 0.02 2.78
N THR A 48 -5.90 -1.29 2.77
CA THR A 48 -5.74 -2.15 1.61
C THR A 48 -7.09 -2.71 1.17
N SER A 49 -7.34 -2.75 -0.14
CA SER A 49 -8.50 -3.40 -0.74
C SER A 49 -8.08 -4.41 -1.82
N VAL A 50 -8.98 -5.33 -2.16
CA VAL A 50 -8.84 -6.20 -3.33
C VAL A 50 -9.45 -5.48 -4.53
N GLY A 51 -8.76 -5.46 -5.67
CA GLY A 51 -9.29 -4.84 -6.88
C GLY A 51 -8.58 -5.31 -8.14
N VAL A 52 -9.12 -4.88 -9.29
CA VAL A 52 -8.52 -5.15 -10.60
C VAL A 52 -7.55 -4.04 -10.95
N GLY A 53 -6.40 -4.39 -11.51
CA GLY A 53 -5.38 -3.44 -11.94
C GLY A 53 -4.27 -4.15 -12.71
N LYS A 54 -3.40 -3.40 -13.37
CA LYS A 54 -2.20 -3.98 -13.98
C LYS A 54 -1.04 -3.82 -13.01
N SER A 55 -0.51 -4.93 -12.50
CA SER A 55 0.83 -4.93 -11.93
C SER A 55 1.85 -4.93 -13.08
N THR A 56 3.06 -4.42 -12.82
CA THR A 56 4.14 -4.44 -13.82
C THR A 56 4.92 -5.75 -13.72
N ARG A 57 5.98 -5.91 -14.53
CA ARG A 57 6.95 -7.02 -14.38
C ARG A 57 7.55 -7.11 -12.97
N LYS A 58 7.51 -6.04 -12.17
CA LYS A 58 8.00 -6.03 -10.80
C LYS A 58 7.00 -6.62 -9.78
N HIS A 59 5.83 -7.06 -10.22
CA HIS A 59 4.71 -7.49 -9.36
C HIS A 59 4.13 -6.41 -8.45
N TRP A 60 4.57 -5.16 -8.59
CA TRP A 60 3.98 -3.98 -7.95
C TRP A 60 4.12 -2.73 -8.82
N ASN A 61 3.37 -1.68 -8.48
CA ASN A 61 3.46 -0.34 -9.06
C ASN A 61 2.92 0.71 -8.07
N VAL A 62 3.26 1.99 -8.27
CA VAL A 62 2.66 3.12 -7.54
C VAL A 62 2.08 4.13 -8.53
N GLU A 63 0.82 4.49 -8.33
CA GLU A 63 0.09 5.46 -9.15
C GLU A 63 -0.38 6.62 -8.29
N LYS A 64 -0.59 7.80 -8.91
CA LYS A 64 -1.29 8.90 -8.24
C LYS A 64 -2.74 8.49 -7.95
N TYR A 65 -3.27 8.94 -6.83
CA TYR A 65 -4.63 8.68 -6.39
C TYR A 65 -5.32 9.98 -6.00
N GLN A 66 -6.54 10.15 -6.48
CA GLN A 66 -7.49 11.16 -6.04
C GLN A 66 -8.86 10.50 -6.00
N GLY A 67 -9.49 10.47 -4.83
CA GLY A 67 -10.78 9.82 -4.69
C GLY A 67 -11.41 10.06 -3.31
N LYS A 68 -12.36 9.18 -2.95
CA LYS A 68 -13.20 9.31 -1.75
C LYS A 68 -12.41 9.52 -0.45
N TYR A 69 -11.23 8.91 -0.33
CA TYR A 69 -10.42 8.98 0.89
C TYR A 69 -9.42 10.14 0.89
N GLY A 70 -9.40 10.96 -0.17
CA GLY A 70 -8.50 12.10 -0.31
C GLY A 70 -7.55 11.96 -1.48
N VAL A 71 -6.41 12.66 -1.38
CA VAL A 71 -5.38 12.73 -2.41
C VAL A 71 -4.10 12.04 -1.91
N GLY A 72 -3.43 11.32 -2.79
CA GLY A 72 -2.15 10.70 -2.49
C GLY A 72 -1.72 9.72 -3.57
N PHE A 73 -1.36 8.50 -3.15
CA PHE A 73 -0.87 7.46 -4.03
C PHE A 73 -1.59 6.14 -3.77
N LYS A 74 -1.66 5.29 -4.79
CA LYS A 74 -2.17 3.93 -4.71
C LYS A 74 -1.07 2.99 -5.15
N MET A 75 -0.60 2.15 -4.23
CA MET A 75 0.32 1.07 -4.54
C MET A 75 -0.48 -0.18 -4.93
N ILE A 76 -0.21 -0.70 -6.12
CA ILE A 76 -0.79 -1.94 -6.63
C ILE A 76 0.24 -3.04 -6.40
N THR A 77 -0.17 -4.15 -5.79
CA THR A 77 0.67 -5.32 -5.59
C THR A 77 -0.07 -6.57 -6.05
N THR A 78 0.66 -7.49 -6.68
CA THR A 78 0.06 -8.75 -7.17
C THR A 78 -0.48 -9.54 -5.98
N SER A 79 -1.70 -10.07 -6.11
CA SER A 79 -2.25 -10.96 -5.09
C SER A 79 -1.50 -12.30 -5.12
N PRO A 80 -1.07 -12.84 -3.97
CA PRO A 80 -0.50 -14.17 -3.91
C PRO A 80 -1.56 -15.27 -4.07
N TYR A 81 -2.86 -14.92 -4.01
CA TYR A 81 -3.97 -15.87 -4.01
C TYR A 81 -4.68 -15.99 -5.35
N SER A 82 -4.56 -15.00 -6.23
CA SER A 82 -5.26 -14.99 -7.51
C SER A 82 -4.59 -14.06 -8.50
N SER A 83 -4.43 -14.51 -9.75
CA SER A 83 -3.95 -13.67 -10.85
C SER A 83 -4.99 -12.65 -11.35
N ASN A 84 -6.25 -12.80 -10.96
CA ASN A 84 -7.36 -11.96 -11.42
C ASN A 84 -7.51 -10.68 -10.58
N PHE A 85 -6.85 -10.63 -9.42
CA PHE A 85 -6.97 -9.53 -8.47
C PHE A 85 -5.60 -9.07 -7.97
N ASN A 86 -5.55 -7.81 -7.55
CA ASN A 86 -4.41 -7.21 -6.87
C ASN A 86 -4.83 -6.69 -5.51
N HIS A 87 -3.84 -6.51 -4.63
CA HIS A 87 -4.01 -5.71 -3.44
C HIS A 87 -3.63 -4.26 -3.73
N LEU A 88 -4.58 -3.36 -3.49
CA LEU A 88 -4.45 -1.93 -3.67
C LEU A 88 -4.29 -1.29 -2.29
N THR A 89 -3.12 -0.75 -2.00
CA THR A 89 -2.87 -0.03 -0.74
C THR A 89 -2.83 1.46 -1.00
N TYR A 90 -3.68 2.20 -0.30
CA TYR A 90 -3.81 3.65 -0.49
C TYR A 90 -2.95 4.39 0.52
N PHE A 91 -2.06 5.25 0.02
CA PHE A 91 -1.22 6.15 0.79
C PHE A 91 -1.83 7.54 0.70
N ILE A 92 -2.51 7.98 1.74
CA ILE A 92 -3.30 9.21 1.76
C ILE A 92 -2.53 10.30 2.48
N LYS A 93 -2.56 11.52 1.94
CA LYS A 93 -1.95 12.68 2.58
C LYS A 93 -2.69 12.97 3.89
N GLU A 94 -1.97 13.01 4.99
CA GLU A 94 -2.54 13.46 6.26
C GLU A 94 -2.84 14.96 6.19
N ALA A 95 -4.00 15.37 6.72
CA ALA A 95 -4.27 16.79 6.92
C ALA A 95 -3.31 17.29 7.99
N VAL A 96 -2.45 18.25 7.63
CA VAL A 96 -1.51 18.90 8.55
C VAL A 96 -2.27 19.72 9.58
#